data_AF-A0AAU9NVW1-F1
#
_entry.id   AF-A0AAU9NVW1-F1
#
_cell.length_a   1.000
_cell.length_b   1.000
_cell.length_c   1.000
_cell.angle_alpha   90.00
_cell.angle_beta   90.00
_cell.angle_gamma   90.00
#
_symmetry.space_group_name_H-M   'P 1'
#
loop_
_entity.id
_entity.type
_entity.pdbx_description
1 polymer ?
#
loop_
_entity_poly.entity_id
_entity_poly.type
_entity_poly.pdbx_seq_one_letter_code
_entity_poly.pdbx_strand_id
1 'polypeptide(L)'
;MASRWNSRVSIIFLFCFPELLLSAVVTLDSLEIYTTHEWLTSTPTVYFKCNEEKKTVLPDVKKAHAVYHFKGEESFQPLTNFTSKKCKRCGFYEKDRIKFDDVFDEWEFCPSDFTSPNGIYIHSKDKEFNATFLCDECVKKVDNLDGDSHHHNEGHGVQWYIVIIVVSIVGSILLMMGVFVAYKYWLKRKRQQEQARFLKLFEEEDDIEDDLGLGPLSDSI
;
A
#
# COMPACT_ATOMS: atom_id res chain seq x y z
N MET A 1 -39.04 -30.54 -11.63
CA MET A 1 -39.32 -29.34 -12.45
C MET A 1 -38.39 -28.24 -11.97
N ALA A 2 -37.53 -27.74 -12.85
CA ALA A 2 -36.46 -26.82 -12.50
C ALA A 2 -36.98 -25.41 -12.19
N SER A 3 -36.48 -24.79 -11.12
CA SER A 3 -36.45 -23.33 -11.01
C SER A 3 -35.12 -22.89 -10.42
N ARG A 4 -34.22 -22.61 -11.37
CA ARG A 4 -33.00 -21.83 -11.28
C ARG A 4 -33.27 -20.51 -10.56
N TRP A 5 -32.59 -20.25 -9.44
CA TRP A 5 -32.39 -18.87 -8.97
C TRP A 5 -30.92 -18.67 -8.57
N ASN A 6 -30.18 -18.10 -9.51
CA ASN A 6 -28.93 -17.42 -9.24
C ASN A 6 -29.22 -16.27 -8.27
N SER A 7 -28.62 -16.27 -7.08
CA SER A 7 -28.37 -15.02 -6.36
C SER A 7 -26.92 -15.00 -5.92
N ARG A 8 -26.24 -14.00 -6.45
CA ARG A 8 -24.80 -13.84 -6.46
C ARG A 8 -24.28 -13.80 -5.04
N VAL A 9 -23.52 -14.82 -4.64
CA VAL A 9 -22.49 -14.66 -3.62
C VAL A 9 -21.56 -13.60 -4.20
N SER A 10 -21.75 -12.34 -3.78
CA SER A 10 -20.86 -11.25 -4.13
C SER A 10 -19.56 -11.53 -3.40
N ILE A 11 -18.71 -12.29 -4.09
CA ILE A 11 -17.31 -12.45 -3.85
C ILE A 11 -16.72 -11.03 -3.76
N ILE A 12 -16.60 -10.50 -2.54
CA ILE A 12 -15.70 -9.39 -2.24
C ILE A 12 -14.30 -10.02 -2.28
N PHE A 13 -13.83 -10.32 -3.49
CA PHE A 13 -12.44 -10.62 -3.74
C PHE A 13 -11.69 -9.28 -3.71
N LEU A 14 -10.70 -9.23 -2.83
CA LEU A 14 -9.42 -8.57 -3.07
C LEU A 14 -9.47 -7.07 -3.41
N PHE A 15 -9.56 -6.25 -2.36
CA PHE A 15 -8.83 -4.97 -2.35
C PHE A 15 -7.79 -4.96 -1.22
N CYS A 16 -7.05 -6.07 -1.09
CA CYS A 16 -5.64 -5.93 -0.72
C CYS A 16 -4.93 -5.64 -2.05
N PHE A 17 -4.88 -4.38 -2.46
CA PHE A 17 -3.78 -3.98 -3.31
C PHE A 17 -2.57 -3.99 -2.39
N PRO A 18 -1.63 -4.97 -2.48
CA PRO A 18 -0.29 -4.64 -2.04
C PRO A 18 0.08 -3.43 -2.87
N GLU A 19 0.32 -2.31 -2.19
CA GLU A 19 0.98 -1.15 -2.78
C GLU A 19 2.15 -1.74 -3.56
N LEU A 20 2.06 -1.72 -4.89
CA LEU A 20 3.09 -2.29 -5.75
C LEU A 20 4.33 -1.47 -5.42
N LEU A 21 5.23 -2.03 -4.62
CA LEU A 21 6.49 -1.41 -4.26
C LEU A 21 7.35 -1.41 -5.52
N LEU A 22 7.04 -0.47 -6.41
CA LEU A 22 7.83 -0.18 -7.59
C LEU A 22 9.19 0.31 -7.10
N SER A 23 10.21 -0.46 -7.44
CA SER A 23 11.58 -0.14 -7.12
C SER A 23 12.24 0.47 -8.34
N ALA A 24 12.69 1.71 -8.24
CA ALA A 24 13.32 2.43 -9.33
C ALA A 24 14.84 2.39 -9.17
N VAL A 25 15.54 1.80 -10.13
CA VAL A 25 17.00 1.63 -10.08
C VAL A 25 17.71 2.90 -10.54
N VAL A 26 18.76 3.29 -9.80
CA VAL A 26 19.59 4.45 -10.10
C VAL A 26 21.02 4.03 -10.43
N THR A 27 21.50 4.45 -11.59
CA THR A 27 22.89 4.26 -12.04
C THR A 27 23.65 5.59 -12.04
N LEU A 28 24.97 5.49 -11.94
CA LEU A 28 25.87 6.62 -12.14
C LEU A 28 26.26 6.65 -13.62
N ASP A 29 26.08 7.78 -14.28
CA ASP A 29 26.47 7.99 -15.68
C ASP A 29 27.83 8.65 -15.78
N SER A 30 28.07 9.69 -14.98
CA SER A 30 29.37 10.34 -14.94
C SER A 30 29.69 10.92 -13.57
N LEU A 31 30.99 11.02 -13.30
CA LEU A 31 31.51 11.65 -12.10
C LEU A 31 32.82 12.35 -12.43
N GLU A 32 32.94 13.60 -11.99
CA GLU A 32 34.18 14.36 -11.97
C GLU A 32 34.40 14.90 -10.56
N ILE A 33 35.58 14.65 -10.00
CA ILE A 33 35.99 15.16 -8.68
C ILE A 33 36.98 16.28 -8.89
N TYR A 34 36.79 17.40 -8.21
CA TYR A 34 37.66 18.58 -8.36
C TYR A 34 38.70 18.68 -7.25
N THR A 35 38.38 18.24 -6.04
CA THR A 35 39.28 18.29 -4.88
C THR A 35 39.42 16.90 -4.30
N THR A 36 40.63 16.53 -3.87
CA THR A 36 40.87 15.33 -3.05
C THR A 36 41.42 15.78 -1.72
N HIS A 37 40.93 15.18 -0.65
CA HIS A 37 41.28 15.50 0.72
C HIS A 37 42.44 14.64 1.25
N GLU A 38 42.85 13.60 0.51
CA GLU A 38 44.07 12.84 0.84
C GLU A 38 45.35 13.70 0.70
N TRP A 39 46.01 13.95 1.84
CA TRP A 39 47.22 14.77 1.92
C TRP A 39 48.47 14.10 1.29
N LEU A 40 48.50 12.78 1.12
CA LEU A 40 49.74 12.00 0.98
C LEU A 40 49.91 11.28 -0.36
N THR A 41 49.69 11.96 -1.49
CA THR A 41 49.99 11.45 -2.88
C THR A 41 49.42 10.07 -3.22
N SER A 42 48.50 9.54 -2.41
CA SER A 42 47.84 8.28 -2.65
C SER A 42 46.66 8.49 -3.60
N THR A 43 46.32 7.42 -4.31
CA THR A 43 45.13 7.43 -5.16
C THR A 43 43.90 7.52 -4.26
N PRO A 44 43.02 8.53 -4.44
CA PRO A 44 41.82 8.69 -3.65
C PRO A 44 40.95 7.43 -3.76
N THR A 45 40.34 7.02 -2.65
CA THR A 45 39.36 5.92 -2.64
C THR A 45 37.98 6.49 -2.40
N VAL A 46 37.25 6.69 -3.49
CA VAL A 46 35.93 7.32 -3.46
C VAL A 46 34.85 6.26 -3.31
N TYR A 47 33.84 6.53 -2.50
CA TYR A 47 32.67 5.68 -2.40
C TYR A 47 31.37 6.49 -2.30
N PHE A 48 30.30 5.90 -2.81
CA PHE A 48 28.94 6.38 -2.65
C PHE A 48 28.24 5.59 -1.55
N LYS A 49 27.40 6.25 -0.76
CA LYS A 49 26.61 5.57 0.27
C LYS A 49 25.28 6.30 0.50
N CYS A 50 24.22 5.51 0.65
CA CYS A 50 22.94 5.98 1.18
C CYS A 50 22.71 5.44 2.60
N ASN A 51 21.85 6.10 3.37
CA ASN A 51 21.41 5.62 4.67
C ASN A 51 20.84 4.20 4.58
N GLU A 52 21.21 3.36 5.55
CA GLU A 52 20.78 1.96 5.66
C GLU A 52 21.27 1.02 4.53
N GLU A 53 22.13 1.51 3.62
CA GLU A 53 22.72 0.72 2.56
C GLU A 53 24.20 0.45 2.77
N LYS A 54 24.69 -0.60 2.07
CA LYS A 54 26.13 -0.85 2.00
C LYS A 54 26.77 0.25 1.16
N LYS A 55 27.98 0.65 1.54
CA LYS A 55 28.76 1.57 0.72
C LYS A 55 29.21 0.90 -0.58
N THR A 56 29.21 1.67 -1.65
CA THR A 56 29.60 1.27 -2.99
C THR A 56 30.89 1.98 -3.32
N VAL A 57 32.00 1.25 -3.41
CA VAL A 57 33.31 1.81 -3.79
C VAL A 57 33.36 2.02 -5.29
N LEU A 58 33.91 3.15 -5.75
CA LEU A 58 34.08 3.48 -7.16
C LEU A 58 35.55 3.23 -7.55
N PRO A 59 35.93 2.01 -7.96
CA PRO A 59 37.34 1.64 -8.15
C PRO A 59 38.02 2.37 -9.31
N ASP A 60 37.24 2.89 -10.26
CA ASP A 60 37.76 3.52 -11.47
C ASP A 60 38.11 5.00 -11.27
N VAL A 61 37.57 5.63 -10.23
CA VAL A 61 37.76 7.04 -9.91
C VAL A 61 39.05 7.20 -9.12
N LYS A 62 40.13 7.61 -9.80
CA LYS A 62 41.50 7.57 -9.24
C LYS A 62 42.23 8.91 -9.23
N LYS A 63 41.65 9.95 -9.83
CA LYS A 63 42.28 11.25 -10.03
C LYS A 63 41.23 12.35 -10.04
N ALA A 64 41.55 13.49 -9.45
CA ALA A 64 40.80 14.73 -9.60
C ALA A 64 40.95 15.29 -11.02
N HIS A 65 40.01 16.15 -11.42
CA HIS A 65 39.90 16.84 -12.71
C HIS A 65 39.86 15.88 -13.92
N ALA A 66 39.41 14.65 -13.69
CA ALA A 66 39.13 13.68 -14.73
C ALA A 66 37.64 13.36 -14.71
N VAL A 67 37.01 13.45 -15.87
CA VAL A 67 35.62 13.02 -16.06
C VAL A 67 35.61 11.52 -16.33
N TYR A 68 34.94 10.78 -15.46
CA TYR A 68 34.71 9.34 -15.63
C TYR A 68 33.29 9.14 -16.16
N HIS A 69 33.15 8.34 -17.21
CA HIS A 69 31.86 7.93 -17.77
C HIS A 69 31.66 6.44 -17.54
N PHE A 70 30.43 6.07 -17.19
CA PHE A 70 30.04 4.71 -16.84
C PHE A 70 28.85 4.28 -17.69
N LYS A 71 28.68 2.97 -17.87
CA LYS A 71 27.64 2.39 -18.73
C LYS A 71 26.50 1.72 -17.97
N GLY A 72 26.57 1.67 -16.64
CA GLY A 72 25.62 0.91 -15.83
C GLY A 72 25.95 -0.59 -15.74
N GLU A 73 26.98 -1.04 -16.45
CA GLU A 73 27.41 -2.45 -16.51
C GLU A 73 28.56 -2.76 -15.53
N GLU A 74 29.11 -1.75 -14.86
CA GLU A 74 30.21 -1.91 -13.93
C GLU A 74 29.76 -2.71 -12.70
N SER A 75 30.67 -3.49 -12.12
CA SER A 75 30.34 -4.38 -10.99
C SER A 75 29.86 -3.66 -9.72
N PHE A 76 30.10 -2.36 -9.62
CA PHE A 76 29.66 -1.52 -8.50
C PHE A 76 28.30 -0.86 -8.75
N GLN A 77 27.74 -0.99 -9.96
CA GLN A 77 26.40 -0.50 -10.28
C GLN A 77 25.35 -1.57 -9.95
N PRO A 78 24.09 -1.18 -9.69
CA PRO A 78 23.60 0.18 -9.53
C PRO A 78 24.07 0.83 -8.23
N LEU A 79 24.00 2.16 -8.13
CA LEU A 79 24.39 2.85 -6.90
C LEU A 79 23.37 2.68 -5.78
N THR A 80 22.08 2.75 -6.12
CA THR A 80 20.97 2.60 -5.18
C THR A 80 19.68 2.31 -5.96
N ASN A 81 18.60 2.06 -5.23
CA ASN A 81 17.26 1.92 -5.78
C ASN A 81 16.23 2.66 -4.90
N PHE A 82 15.31 3.42 -5.46
CA PHE A 82 14.23 3.97 -4.67
C PHE A 82 13.13 2.94 -4.44
N THR A 83 12.48 3.03 -3.28
CA THR A 83 11.23 2.31 -3.00
C THR A 83 10.11 3.33 -2.95
N SER A 84 9.25 3.32 -3.97
CA SER A 84 8.14 4.28 -4.09
C SER A 84 8.62 5.74 -4.07
N LYS A 85 8.01 6.63 -3.28
CA LYS A 85 8.32 8.08 -3.19
C LYS A 85 9.37 8.43 -2.12
N LYS A 86 9.95 7.45 -1.44
CA LYS A 86 10.85 7.72 -0.31
C LYS A 86 12.20 8.23 -0.80
N CYS A 87 12.58 9.41 -0.33
CA CYS A 87 13.93 9.93 -0.50
C CYS A 87 14.91 9.21 0.43
N LYS A 88 16.18 9.23 0.06
CA LYS A 88 17.28 8.71 0.87
C LYS A 88 18.29 9.82 1.10
N ARG A 89 18.92 9.82 2.27
CA ARG A 89 20.11 10.65 2.51
C ARG A 89 21.31 9.88 1.96
N CYS A 90 21.98 10.46 0.97
CA CYS A 90 23.09 9.84 0.27
C CYS A 90 24.25 10.82 0.12
N GLY A 91 25.45 10.32 -0.12
CA GLY A 91 26.63 11.15 -0.26
C GLY A 91 27.78 10.46 -0.99
N PHE A 92 28.72 11.29 -1.42
CA PHE A 92 30.05 10.85 -1.83
C PHE A 92 31.03 11.13 -0.71
N TYR A 93 31.92 10.17 -0.50
CA TYR A 93 32.90 10.19 0.57
C TYR A 93 34.26 9.77 0.03
N GLU A 94 35.31 10.33 0.61
CA GLU A 94 36.68 9.91 0.40
C GLU A 94 37.11 9.07 1.59
N LYS A 95 37.48 7.81 1.33
CA LYS A 95 37.98 6.95 2.38
C LYS A 95 39.37 7.42 2.78
N ASP A 96 39.55 7.62 4.07
CA ASP A 96 40.78 8.15 4.60
C ASP A 96 41.53 7.07 5.39
N ARG A 97 42.88 7.04 5.30
CA ARG A 97 43.67 5.94 5.90
C ARG A 97 43.97 6.16 7.37
N ILE A 98 44.00 7.42 7.80
CA ILE A 98 44.55 7.82 9.11
C ILE A 98 43.49 8.54 9.96
N LYS A 99 42.56 9.27 9.33
CA LYS A 99 41.48 9.98 10.01
C LYS A 99 40.12 9.42 9.63
N PHE A 100 39.07 10.13 10.04
CA PHE A 100 37.71 9.87 9.58
C PHE A 100 37.61 10.18 8.10
N ASP A 101 36.83 9.38 7.39
CA ASP A 101 36.55 9.57 5.96
C ASP A 101 36.00 10.99 5.71
N ASP A 102 36.58 11.67 4.71
CA ASP A 102 36.13 13.01 4.31
C ASP A 102 34.81 12.92 3.55
N VAL A 103 33.98 13.95 3.70
CA VAL A 103 32.66 14.04 3.07
C VAL A 103 32.75 15.06 1.94
N PHE A 104 32.60 14.62 0.69
CA PHE A 104 32.50 15.54 -0.45
C PHE A 104 31.19 16.31 -0.39
N ASP A 105 30.08 15.59 -0.25
CA ASP A 105 28.74 16.14 0.02
C ASP A 105 27.81 15.04 0.50
N GLU A 106 26.81 15.42 1.29
CA GLU A 106 25.71 14.55 1.68
C GLU A 106 24.39 15.32 1.55
N TRP A 107 23.46 14.78 0.75
CA TRP A 107 22.22 15.45 0.39
C TRP A 107 21.03 14.49 0.47
N GLU A 108 19.83 15.07 0.39
CA GLU A 108 18.60 14.29 0.23
C GLU A 108 18.41 13.96 -1.26
N PHE A 109 18.51 12.68 -1.59
CA PHE A 109 18.38 12.16 -2.94
C PHE A 109 17.01 11.53 -3.12
N CYS A 110 16.23 12.08 -4.05
CA CYS A 110 14.82 11.74 -4.24
C CYS A 110 14.55 11.24 -5.67
N PRO A 111 13.52 10.39 -5.86
CA PRO A 111 13.01 10.07 -7.18
C PRO A 111 12.54 11.31 -7.97
N SER A 112 12.07 12.34 -7.26
CA SER A 112 11.56 13.58 -7.85
C SER A 112 12.64 14.49 -8.44
N ASP A 113 13.92 14.23 -8.15
CA ASP A 113 15.04 15.05 -8.65
C ASP A 113 15.29 14.79 -10.15
N PHE A 114 14.82 13.64 -10.65
CA PHE A 114 14.89 13.22 -12.04
C PHE A 114 13.79 13.88 -12.87
N THR A 115 13.90 15.20 -13.03
CA THR A 115 12.93 16.02 -13.78
C THR A 115 13.14 15.99 -15.29
N SER A 116 14.31 15.56 -15.77
CA SER A 116 14.59 15.40 -17.19
C SER A 116 13.75 14.26 -17.78
N PRO A 117 13.16 14.41 -18.98
CA PRO A 117 12.37 13.37 -19.62
C PRO A 117 13.18 12.08 -19.89
N ASN A 118 14.50 12.20 -19.93
CA ASN A 118 15.41 11.07 -20.15
C ASN A 118 15.89 10.45 -18.83
N GLY A 119 15.29 10.81 -17.68
CA GLY A 119 15.67 10.28 -16.38
C GLY A 119 17.05 10.72 -15.93
N ILE A 120 17.50 11.89 -16.37
CA ILE A 120 18.82 12.45 -16.02
C ILE A 120 18.67 13.38 -14.81
N TYR A 121 19.53 13.20 -13.82
CA TYR A 121 19.70 14.13 -12.70
C TYR A 121 21.18 14.49 -12.54
N ILE A 122 21.48 15.78 -12.44
CA ILE A 122 22.85 16.28 -12.23
C ILE A 122 22.92 16.89 -10.84
N HIS A 123 23.82 16.37 -10.00
CA HIS A 123 24.14 16.92 -8.68
C HIS A 123 25.57 17.41 -8.66
N SER A 124 25.78 18.61 -8.16
CA SER A 124 27.10 19.23 -8.09
C SER A 124 27.29 19.94 -6.77
N LYS A 125 28.50 19.84 -6.23
CA LYS A 125 28.93 20.60 -5.05
C LYS A 125 30.13 21.46 -5.43
N ASP A 126 30.04 22.75 -5.14
CA ASP A 126 31.06 23.73 -5.53
C ASP A 126 32.46 23.26 -5.10
N LYS A 127 33.38 23.19 -6.08
CA LYS A 127 34.78 22.77 -5.93
C LYS A 127 35.00 21.35 -5.38
N GLU A 128 33.97 20.55 -5.17
CA GLU A 128 34.09 19.18 -4.69
C GLU A 128 33.90 18.19 -5.84
N PHE A 129 32.74 18.18 -6.49
CA PHE A 129 32.47 17.28 -7.62
C PHE A 129 31.28 17.72 -8.49
N ASN A 130 31.14 17.05 -9.62
CA ASN A 130 29.96 17.05 -10.49
C ASN A 130 29.61 15.61 -10.86
N ALA A 131 28.36 15.20 -10.64
CA ALA A 131 27.90 13.84 -10.87
C ALA A 131 26.58 13.84 -11.66
N THR A 132 26.48 12.93 -12.62
CA THR A 132 25.26 12.67 -13.38
C THR A 132 24.73 11.30 -13.05
N PHE A 133 23.45 11.21 -12.72
CA PHE A 133 22.72 10.00 -12.38
C PHE A 133 21.63 9.73 -13.42
N LEU A 134 21.30 8.46 -13.60
CA LEU A 134 20.23 8.00 -14.47
C LEU A 134 19.19 7.19 -13.70
N CYS A 135 17.91 7.45 -13.99
CA CYS A 135 16.77 6.69 -13.49
C CYS A 135 15.59 6.77 -14.47
N ASP A 136 15.53 5.85 -15.44
CA ASP A 136 14.46 5.80 -16.45
C ASP A 136 13.07 5.58 -15.83
N GLU A 137 13.01 4.88 -14.70
CA GLU A 137 11.77 4.55 -14.01
C GLU A 137 11.24 5.70 -13.16
N CYS A 138 12.11 6.65 -12.76
CA CYS A 138 11.72 7.81 -11.97
C CYS A 138 10.82 8.76 -12.79
N VAL A 139 11.06 8.90 -14.10
CA VAL A 139 10.26 9.75 -15.01
C VAL A 139 8.86 9.19 -15.20
N LYS A 140 8.76 7.89 -15.49
CA LYS A 140 7.47 7.19 -15.68
C LYS A 140 6.55 7.34 -14.46
N LYS A 141 7.13 7.57 -13.28
CA LYS A 141 6.41 7.73 -12.04
C LYS A 141 5.81 9.12 -11.88
N VAL A 142 6.42 10.17 -12.41
CA VAL A 142 5.85 11.54 -12.42
C VAL A 142 4.57 11.56 -13.27
N ASP A 143 4.61 10.97 -14.47
CA ASP A 143 3.45 10.93 -15.38
C ASP A 143 2.25 10.14 -14.82
N ASN A 144 2.50 9.07 -14.05
CA ASN A 144 1.44 8.30 -13.39
C ASN A 144 0.95 8.94 -12.08
N LEU A 145 1.65 9.94 -11.54
CA LEU A 145 1.31 10.64 -10.31
C LEU A 145 0.62 11.99 -10.55
N ASP A 146 0.80 12.61 -11.73
CA ASP A 146 0.04 13.80 -12.13
C ASP A 146 -1.45 13.50 -12.40
N GLY A 147 -1.85 12.22 -12.34
CA GLY A 147 -3.24 11.79 -12.28
C GLY A 147 -3.88 11.77 -10.88
N ASP A 148 -3.12 11.99 -9.80
CA ASP A 148 -3.68 11.95 -8.44
C ASP A 148 -3.07 13.00 -7.49
N SER A 149 -3.83 14.09 -7.32
CA SER A 149 -3.86 14.99 -6.16
C SER A 149 -2.60 15.82 -5.88
N HIS A 150 -2.54 16.98 -6.53
CA HIS A 150 -1.86 18.17 -6.01
C HIS A 150 -2.59 18.61 -4.72
N HIS A 151 -2.09 18.22 -3.55
CA HIS A 151 -2.49 18.83 -2.27
C HIS A 151 -1.25 19.27 -1.52
N HIS A 152 -0.94 20.56 -1.64
CA HIS A 152 -0.01 21.23 -0.75
C HIS A 152 -0.53 21.10 0.69
N ASN A 153 0.39 20.76 1.57
CA ASN A 153 0.17 20.64 3.02
C ASN A 153 -0.14 22.01 3.62
N GLU A 154 -1.29 22.11 4.30
CA GLU A 154 -1.42 22.88 5.54
C GLU A 154 -2.33 22.09 6.51
N GLY A 155 -1.74 21.61 7.61
CA GLY A 155 -2.32 21.58 8.95
C GLY A 155 -3.71 21.02 9.29
N HIS A 156 -4.34 20.07 8.57
CA HIS A 156 -5.67 19.55 8.99
C HIS A 156 -5.95 18.04 8.76
N GLY A 157 -4.95 17.26 8.37
CA GLY A 157 -5.14 15.89 7.85
C GLY A 157 -5.58 14.81 8.84
N VAL A 158 -5.52 15.05 10.15
CA VAL A 158 -5.86 14.03 11.17
C VAL A 158 -7.37 14.00 11.47
N GLN A 159 -8.10 15.08 11.22
CA GLN A 159 -9.51 15.20 11.63
C GLN A 159 -10.47 14.44 10.70
N TRP A 160 -10.24 14.44 9.40
CA TRP A 160 -11.18 13.82 8.44
C TRP A 160 -11.15 12.29 8.50
N TYR A 161 -9.97 11.70 8.71
CA TYR A 161 -9.81 10.25 8.85
C TYR A 161 -10.53 9.70 10.10
N ILE A 162 -10.48 10.43 11.21
CA ILE A 162 -11.17 10.05 12.45
C ILE A 162 -12.70 10.08 12.26
N VAL A 163 -13.22 11.08 11.54
CA VAL A 163 -14.66 11.18 11.26
C VAL A 163 -15.17 9.96 10.47
N ILE A 164 -14.40 9.49 9.49
CA ILE A 164 -14.75 8.31 8.68
C ILE A 164 -14.82 7.05 9.55
N ILE A 165 -13.84 6.86 10.44
CA ILE A 165 -13.83 5.71 11.35
C ILE A 165 -15.05 5.73 12.27
N VAL A 166 -15.37 6.89 12.86
CA VAL A 166 -16.52 7.04 13.77
C VAL A 166 -17.83 6.76 13.04
N VAL A 167 -18.02 7.30 11.83
CA VAL A 167 -19.22 7.05 11.03
C VAL A 167 -19.38 5.58 10.67
N SER A 168 -18.27 4.89 10.34
CA SER A 168 -18.29 3.46 10.04
C SER A 168 -18.71 2.61 11.24
N ILE A 169 -18.22 2.93 12.43
CA ILE A 169 -18.58 2.23 13.67
C ILE A 169 -20.05 2.44 14.00
N VAL A 170 -20.53 3.69 13.94
CA VAL A 170 -21.93 4.02 14.22
C VAL A 170 -22.88 3.36 13.21
N GLY A 171 -22.53 3.39 11.92
CA GLY A 171 -23.30 2.74 10.87
C GLY A 171 -23.41 1.23 11.08
N SER A 172 -22.32 0.58 11.49
CA SER A 172 -22.31 -0.86 11.78
C SER A 172 -23.22 -1.22 12.95
N ILE A 173 -23.25 -0.41 14.02
CA ILE A 173 -24.12 -0.65 15.19
C ILE A 173 -25.59 -0.53 14.81
N LEU A 174 -25.96 0.50 14.02
CA LEU A 174 -27.34 0.69 13.57
C LEU A 174 -27.83 -0.46 12.69
N LEU A 175 -26.97 -0.97 11.80
CA LEU A 175 -27.28 -2.13 10.97
C LEU A 175 -27.52 -3.38 11.82
N MET A 176 -26.66 -3.64 12.81
CA MET A 176 -26.81 -4.79 13.70
C MET A 176 -28.11 -4.71 14.51
N MET A 177 -28.49 -3.52 14.98
CA MET A 177 -29.77 -3.31 15.67
C MET A 177 -30.96 -3.57 14.75
N GLY A 178 -30.92 -3.09 13.50
CA GLY A 178 -31.96 -3.34 12.51
C GLY A 178 -32.17 -4.82 12.21
N VAL A 179 -31.07 -5.56 12.01
CA VAL A 179 -31.10 -7.01 11.80
C VAL A 179 -31.64 -7.74 13.03
N PHE A 180 -31.26 -7.33 14.24
CA PHE A 180 -31.74 -7.95 15.47
C PHE A 180 -33.26 -7.79 15.65
N VAL A 181 -33.81 -6.59 15.37
CA VAL A 181 -35.26 -6.34 15.43
C VAL A 181 -36.00 -7.17 14.37
N ALA A 182 -35.50 -7.19 13.13
CA ALA A 182 -36.08 -7.99 12.05
C ALA A 182 -36.06 -9.49 12.38
N TYR A 183 -34.95 -9.98 12.94
CA TYR A 183 -34.81 -11.36 13.39
C TYR A 183 -35.80 -11.70 14.51
N LYS A 184 -35.92 -10.85 15.54
CA LYS A 184 -36.90 -11.01 16.63
C LYS A 184 -38.34 -11.01 16.11
N TYR A 185 -38.65 -10.11 15.16
CA TYR A 185 -39.96 -10.03 14.54
C TYR A 185 -40.28 -11.30 13.73
N TRP A 186 -39.32 -11.78 12.94
CA TRP A 186 -39.45 -13.03 12.19
C TRP A 186 -39.63 -14.24 13.13
N LEU A 187 -38.86 -14.31 14.21
CA LEU A 187 -38.99 -15.36 15.22
C LEU A 187 -40.35 -15.32 15.94
N LYS A 188 -40.91 -14.12 16.17
CA LYS A 188 -42.26 -13.96 16.72
C LYS A 188 -43.32 -14.43 15.73
N ARG A 189 -43.19 -14.07 14.45
CA ARG A 189 -44.10 -14.51 13.39
C ARG A 189 -44.06 -16.02 13.18
N LYS A 190 -42.88 -16.64 13.26
CA LYS A 190 -42.71 -18.09 13.13
C LYS A 190 -43.44 -18.86 14.24
N ARG A 191 -43.37 -18.37 15.48
CA ARG A 191 -44.11 -18.95 16.62
C ARG A 191 -45.63 -18.89 16.44
N GLN A 192 -46.17 -17.81 15.85
CA GLN A 192 -47.61 -17.72 15.57
C GLN A 192 -48.07 -18.73 14.51
N GLN A 193 -47.24 -19.01 13.51
CA GLN A 193 -47.56 -20.02 12.50
C GLN A 193 -47.58 -21.44 13.08
N GLU A 194 -46.67 -21.75 14.01
CA GLU A 194 -46.66 -23.05 14.67
C GLU A 194 -47.86 -23.23 15.61
N GLN A 195 -48.30 -22.18 16.30
CA GLN A 195 -49.52 -22.22 17.13
C GLN A 195 -50.80 -22.37 16.32
N ALA A 196 -50.93 -21.68 15.18
CA ALA A 196 -52.08 -21.86 14.29
C ALA A 196 -52.13 -23.27 13.69
N ARG A 197 -50.97 -23.87 13.42
CA ARG A 197 -50.86 -25.26 12.95
C ARG A 197 -51.19 -26.27 14.03
N PHE A 198 -50.91 -25.96 15.29
CA PHE A 198 -51.21 -26.81 16.44
C PHE A 198 -52.70 -26.74 16.84
N LEU A 199 -53.31 -25.54 16.79
CA LEU A 199 -54.76 -25.38 16.99
C LEU A 199 -55.58 -26.14 15.93
N LYS A 200 -55.12 -26.12 14.67
CA LYS A 200 -55.78 -26.90 13.62
C LYS A 200 -55.79 -28.41 13.88
N LEU A 201 -54.78 -28.93 14.59
CA LEU A 201 -54.73 -30.35 14.95
C LEU A 201 -55.73 -30.72 16.06
N PHE A 202 -56.12 -29.77 16.91
CA PHE A 202 -57.19 -29.99 17.90
C PHE A 202 -58.58 -29.77 17.31
N GLU A 203 -58.73 -28.80 16.41
CA GLU A 203 -59.99 -28.56 15.69
C GLU A 203 -60.38 -29.77 14.81
N GLU A 204 -59.41 -30.48 14.21
CA GLU A 204 -59.65 -31.74 13.49
C GLU A 204 -59.95 -32.94 14.40
N GLU A 205 -59.68 -32.87 15.73
CA GLU A 205 -60.03 -33.91 16.70
C GLU A 205 -61.44 -33.68 17.28
N ASP A 206 -61.81 -32.42 17.53
CA ASP A 206 -63.14 -32.03 18.01
C ASP A 206 -64.24 -32.18 16.91
N ASP A 207 -63.90 -32.11 15.62
CA ASP A 207 -64.84 -32.41 14.50
C ASP A 207 -65.19 -33.91 14.37
N ILE A 208 -64.55 -34.82 15.14
CA ILE A 208 -64.84 -36.27 15.12
C ILE A 208 -65.84 -36.65 16.22
N GLU A 209 -66.04 -35.82 17.25
CA GLU A 209 -66.92 -36.14 18.38
C GLU A 209 -68.39 -35.73 18.15
N ASP A 210 -68.67 -34.86 17.17
CA ASP A 210 -70.01 -34.33 16.89
C ASP A 210 -70.87 -35.18 15.90
N ASP A 211 -70.40 -36.36 15.45
CA ASP A 211 -71.17 -37.27 14.56
C ASP A 211 -71.50 -38.65 15.17
N LEU A 212 -71.41 -38.81 16.50
CA LEU A 212 -71.93 -40.00 17.22
C LEU A 212 -73.13 -39.66 18.12
N GLY A 213 -74.16 -39.08 17.51
CA GLY A 213 -75.52 -39.03 18.06
C GLY A 213 -76.24 -40.37 17.90
N LEU A 214 -76.22 -41.23 18.93
CA LEU A 214 -77.19 -42.32 19.06
C LEU A 214 -78.27 -41.93 20.09
N GLY A 215 -79.39 -41.45 19.55
CA GLY A 215 -80.62 -41.13 20.28
C GLY A 215 -81.43 -42.38 20.70
N PRO A 216 -82.61 -42.15 21.32
CA PRO A 216 -83.36 -43.15 22.07
C PRO A 216 -84.13 -44.10 21.15
N LEU A 217 -84.21 -45.38 21.52
CA LEU A 217 -85.18 -46.33 20.96
C LEU A 217 -86.17 -46.77 22.04
N SER A 218 -87.41 -46.36 21.82
CA SER A 218 -88.63 -46.84 22.45
C SER A 218 -89.06 -48.21 21.89
N ASP A 219 -89.87 -48.88 22.71
CA ASP A 219 -90.93 -49.86 22.40
C ASP A 219 -90.67 -51.39 22.36
N SER A 220 -91.09 -52.00 23.47
CA SER A 220 -92.18 -53.00 23.61
C SER A 220 -91.88 -54.51 23.57
N ILE A 221 -92.08 -55.17 24.73
CA ILE A 221 -93.10 -56.20 25.03
C ILE A 221 -93.28 -56.30 26.55
#